data_AF-A0AAN8UIB9-F1
#
_entry.id   AF-A0AAN8UIB9-F1
#
_cell.length_a   1.000
_cell.length_b   1.000
_cell.length_c   1.000
_cell.angle_alpha   90.00
_cell.angle_beta   90.00
_cell.angle_gamma   90.00
#
_symmetry.space_group_name_H-M   'P 1'
#
loop_
_entity.id
_entity.type
_entity.pdbx_description
1 polymer ?
#
loop_
_entity_poly.entity_id
_entity_poly.type
_entity_poly.pdbx_seq_one_letter_code
_entity_poly.pdbx_strand_id
1 'polypeptide(L)'
;MRKRGTIAWSVAIVCFVVLMIVTPAIPQNEAYHDFADKREFFGIPNTLNVASNFPFLVIGLIGLILCYHNNYFRLSTQGELLGWTCFFVGVAAVSFGSAYYHLNPNDACLVWDRLPMTIAFTSIMSIFIIERVDPRKGTLSIIPLLMVGIISILYW
;
A
#
# COMPACT_ATOMS: atom_id res chain seq x y z
N MET A 1 -25.63 4.28 21.55
CA MET A 1 -24.22 4.41 21.10
C MET A 1 -24.01 4.04 19.63
N ARG A 2 -24.48 2.88 19.16
CA ARG A 2 -24.31 2.40 17.76
C ARG A 2 -24.78 3.39 16.67
N LYS A 3 -25.95 4.04 16.82
CA LYS A 3 -26.47 5.03 15.85
C LYS A 3 -25.59 6.29 15.71
N ARG A 4 -24.96 6.77 16.79
CA ARG A 4 -24.10 7.98 16.74
C ARG A 4 -22.81 7.72 15.96
N GLY A 5 -22.24 6.52 16.11
CA GLY A 5 -21.06 6.09 15.34
C GLY A 5 -21.36 6.00 13.85
N THR A 6 -22.51 5.41 13.47
CA THR A 6 -22.89 5.32 12.04
C THR A 6 -23.06 6.69 11.41
N ILE A 7 -23.72 7.63 12.11
CA ILE A 7 -23.88 9.00 11.63
C ILE A 7 -22.53 9.70 11.45
N ALA A 8 -21.61 9.57 12.41
CA ALA A 8 -20.27 10.17 12.31
C ALA A 8 -19.49 9.63 11.10
N TRP A 9 -19.53 8.32 10.86
CA TRP A 9 -18.91 7.71 9.67
C TRP A 9 -19.56 8.18 8.37
N SER A 10 -20.90 8.26 8.31
CA SER A 10 -21.61 8.78 7.15
C SER A 10 -21.23 10.22 6.85
N VAL A 11 -21.18 11.09 7.87
CA VAL A 11 -20.76 12.49 7.72
C VAL A 11 -19.32 12.56 7.22
N ALA A 12 -18.40 11.78 7.79
CA ALA A 12 -17.00 11.76 7.36
C ALA A 12 -16.85 11.33 5.89
N ILE A 13 -17.56 10.30 5.45
CA ILE A 13 -17.54 9.83 4.05
C ILE A 13 -18.11 10.90 3.12
N VAL A 14 -19.25 11.52 3.49
CA VAL A 14 -19.85 12.59 2.68
C VAL A 14 -18.90 13.78 2.58
N CYS A 15 -18.31 14.22 3.69
CA CYS A 15 -17.32 15.29 3.67
C CYS A 15 -16.11 14.95 2.78
N PHE A 16 -15.59 13.72 2.87
CA PHE A 16 -14.48 13.27 2.04
C PHE A 16 -14.83 13.31 0.53
N VAL A 17 -16.00 12.77 0.15
CA VAL A 17 -16.47 12.78 -1.25
C VAL A 17 -16.70 14.20 -1.76
N VAL A 18 -17.32 15.06 -0.94
CA VAL A 18 -17.52 16.48 -1.31
C VAL A 18 -16.17 17.17 -1.51
N LEU A 19 -15.20 16.93 -0.64
CA LEU A 19 -13.85 17.48 -0.80
C LEU A 19 -13.21 16.99 -2.10
N MET A 20 -13.27 15.69 -2.42
CA MET A 20 -12.72 15.15 -3.68
C MET A 20 -13.37 15.76 -4.94
N ILE A 21 -14.64 16.18 -4.88
CA ILE A 21 -15.34 16.80 -6.02
C ILE A 21 -15.02 18.30 -6.11
N VAL A 22 -14.94 18.99 -4.98
CA VAL A 22 -14.78 20.45 -4.92
C VAL A 22 -13.32 20.87 -5.09
N THR A 23 -12.36 20.07 -4.61
CA THR A 23 -10.94 20.35 -4.81
C THR A 23 -10.48 19.82 -6.15
N PRO A 24 -9.80 20.63 -6.99
CA PRO A 24 -9.24 20.14 -8.24
C PRO A 24 -8.19 19.06 -7.96
N ALA A 25 -8.15 18.04 -8.81
CA ALA A 25 -7.08 17.05 -8.78
C ALA A 25 -5.72 17.77 -8.93
N ILE A 26 -4.76 17.43 -8.08
CA ILE A 26 -3.41 17.97 -8.14
C ILE A 26 -2.67 17.14 -9.19
N PRO A 27 -2.35 17.69 -10.37
CA PRO A 27 -1.67 16.93 -11.41
C PRO A 27 -0.28 16.52 -10.93
N GLN A 28 0.17 15.34 -11.33
CA GLN A 28 1.54 14.93 -11.11
C GLN A 28 2.48 15.85 -11.90
N ASN A 29 3.52 16.36 -11.24
CA ASN A 29 4.54 17.15 -11.92
C ASN A 29 5.48 16.20 -12.67
N GLU A 30 5.65 16.38 -13.98
CA GLU A 30 6.56 15.60 -14.82
C GLU A 30 8.01 15.60 -14.33
N ALA A 31 8.45 16.69 -13.67
CA ALA A 31 9.79 16.76 -13.07
C ALA A 31 10.00 15.72 -11.95
N TYR A 32 8.93 15.10 -11.44
CA TYR A 32 9.00 14.00 -10.49
C TYR A 32 9.72 12.76 -11.06
N HIS A 33 9.68 12.56 -12.38
CA HIS A 33 10.37 11.47 -13.06
C HIS A 33 11.88 11.75 -13.26
N ASP A 34 12.33 12.97 -12.98
CA ASP A 34 13.73 13.38 -13.17
C ASP A 34 14.60 12.95 -11.97
N PHE A 35 15.02 11.68 -11.95
CA PHE A 35 15.86 11.17 -10.86
C PHE A 35 17.27 11.75 -10.85
N ALA A 36 17.82 11.94 -9.65
CA ALA A 36 19.22 12.31 -9.48
C ALA A 36 20.19 11.21 -9.94
N ASP A 37 19.79 9.93 -9.81
CA ASP A 37 20.56 8.83 -10.37
C ASP A 37 20.37 8.79 -11.89
N LYS A 38 21.42 9.15 -12.63
CA LYS A 38 21.48 9.03 -14.10
C LYS A 38 22.46 7.94 -14.57
N ARG A 39 22.98 7.13 -13.64
CA ARG A 39 23.95 6.08 -13.99
C ARG A 39 23.26 4.93 -14.71
N GLU A 40 23.97 4.37 -15.66
CA GLU A 40 23.58 3.17 -16.39
C GLU A 40 24.69 2.12 -16.25
N PHE A 41 24.37 1.01 -15.60
CA PHE A 41 25.22 -0.17 -15.55
C PHE A 41 24.48 -1.35 -16.17
N PHE A 42 25.18 -2.13 -16.98
CA PHE A 42 24.64 -3.34 -17.64
C PHE A 42 23.37 -3.08 -18.48
N GLY A 43 23.20 -1.88 -19.04
CA GLY A 43 22.02 -1.52 -19.84
C GLY A 43 20.78 -1.16 -19.02
N ILE A 44 20.92 -0.99 -17.69
CA ILE A 44 19.83 -0.66 -16.78
C ILE A 44 19.90 0.84 -16.44
N PRO A 45 18.94 1.69 -16.88
CA PRO A 45 18.91 3.10 -16.50
C PRO A 45 18.57 3.25 -15.02
N ASN A 46 19.00 4.36 -14.39
CA ASN A 46 18.75 4.67 -12.97
C ASN A 46 19.13 3.48 -12.06
N THR A 47 20.26 2.83 -12.34
CA THR A 47 20.54 1.47 -11.84
C THR A 47 20.45 1.37 -10.33
N LEU A 48 20.92 2.38 -9.58
CA LEU A 48 20.88 2.27 -8.12
C LEU A 48 19.46 2.32 -7.60
N ASN A 49 18.57 3.10 -8.23
CA ASN A 49 17.15 3.11 -7.89
C ASN A 49 16.49 1.75 -8.17
N VAL A 50 16.82 1.12 -9.31
CA VAL A 50 16.31 -0.22 -9.65
C VAL A 50 16.86 -1.27 -8.67
N ALA A 51 18.17 -1.26 -8.41
CA ALA A 51 18.83 -2.26 -7.57
C ALA A 51 18.43 -2.14 -6.09
N SER A 52 18.20 -0.92 -5.59
CA SER A 52 17.77 -0.69 -4.21
C SER A 52 16.38 -1.24 -3.88
N ASN A 53 15.64 -1.72 -4.88
CA ASN A 53 14.33 -2.34 -4.68
C ASN A 53 14.41 -3.82 -4.27
N PHE A 54 15.50 -4.52 -4.58
CA PHE A 54 15.68 -5.94 -4.25
C PHE A 54 15.52 -6.29 -2.76
N PRO A 55 16.01 -5.48 -1.79
CA PRO A 55 15.77 -5.73 -0.37
C PRO A 55 14.29 -5.84 0.02
N PHE A 56 13.37 -5.13 -0.66
CA PHE A 56 11.94 -5.26 -0.38
C PHE A 56 11.41 -6.65 -0.71
N LEU A 57 11.88 -7.25 -1.81
CA LEU A 57 11.53 -8.63 -2.17
C LEU A 57 12.00 -9.60 -1.08
N VAL A 58 13.24 -9.45 -0.62
CA VAL A 58 13.82 -10.31 0.42
C VAL A 58 13.01 -10.21 1.72
N ILE A 59 12.75 -8.99 2.19
CA ILE A 59 12.00 -8.76 3.43
C ILE A 59 10.55 -9.23 3.29
N GLY A 60 9.91 -8.96 2.15
CA GLY A 60 8.54 -9.40 1.88
C GLY A 60 8.41 -10.93 1.89
N LEU A 61 9.33 -11.65 1.25
CA LEU A 61 9.33 -13.11 1.25
C LEU A 61 9.62 -13.70 2.62
N ILE A 62 10.62 -13.18 3.35
CA ILE A 62 10.93 -13.63 4.71
C ILE A 62 9.72 -13.42 5.61
N GLY A 63 9.11 -12.23 5.59
CA GLY A 63 7.93 -11.93 6.38
C GLY A 63 6.76 -12.85 6.06
N LEU A 64 6.50 -13.09 4.76
CA LEU A 64 5.45 -14.00 4.32
C LEU A 64 5.69 -15.44 4.82
N ILE A 65 6.92 -15.95 4.72
CA ILE A 65 7.27 -17.28 5.23
C ILE A 65 7.04 -17.34 6.76
N LEU A 66 7.49 -16.33 7.50
CA LEU A 66 7.34 -16.27 8.95
C LEU A 66 5.88 -16.17 9.40
N CYS A 67 4.98 -15.56 8.62
CA CYS A 67 3.55 -15.54 8.90
C CYS A 67 2.93 -16.94 8.96
N TYR A 68 3.40 -17.86 8.11
CA TYR A 68 2.87 -19.22 8.02
C TYR A 68 3.73 -20.25 8.76
N HIS A 69 4.94 -19.90 9.19
CA HIS A 69 5.84 -20.81 9.87
C HIS A 69 5.55 -20.90 11.37
N ASN A 70 5.00 -22.04 11.83
CA ASN A 70 4.85 -22.40 13.26
C ASN A 70 4.26 -21.28 14.15
N ASN A 71 3.38 -20.44 13.59
CA ASN A 71 2.87 -19.24 14.25
C ASN A 71 3.96 -18.35 14.89
N TYR A 72 5.07 -18.12 14.16
CA TYR A 72 6.24 -17.38 14.64
C TYR A 72 5.87 -16.00 15.20
N PHE A 73 5.01 -15.25 14.50
CA PHE A 73 4.53 -13.93 14.92
C PHE A 73 3.43 -13.99 16.00
N ARG A 74 3.05 -15.18 16.49
CA ARG A 74 2.01 -15.39 17.49
C ARG A 74 0.68 -14.73 17.12
N LEU A 75 0.31 -14.85 15.85
CA LEU A 75 -0.96 -14.36 15.32
C LEU A 75 -2.09 -15.18 15.95
N SER A 76 -3.07 -14.48 16.49
CA SER A 76 -4.18 -15.05 17.26
C SER A 76 -5.45 -15.19 16.44
N THR A 77 -5.59 -14.38 15.38
CA THR A 77 -6.79 -14.34 14.54
C THR A 77 -6.48 -14.53 13.05
N GLN A 78 -7.46 -15.05 12.30
CA GLN A 78 -7.37 -15.13 10.84
C GLN A 78 -7.25 -13.75 10.18
N GLY A 79 -7.81 -12.71 10.81
CA GLY A 79 -7.68 -11.33 10.34
C GLY A 79 -6.25 -10.82 10.42
N GLU A 80 -5.54 -11.09 11.51
CA GLU A 80 -4.11 -10.74 11.62
C GLU A 80 -3.30 -11.46 10.55
N LEU A 81 -3.53 -12.77 10.35
CA LEU A 81 -2.85 -13.53 9.31
C LEU A 81 -3.11 -12.93 7.91
N LEU A 82 -4.37 -12.61 7.59
CA LEU A 82 -4.71 -12.01 6.29
C LEU A 82 -4.10 -10.62 6.13
N GLY A 83 -4.17 -9.77 7.16
CA GLY A 83 -3.58 -8.43 7.14
C GLY A 83 -2.06 -8.47 6.96
N TRP A 84 -1.36 -9.33 7.70
CA TRP A 84 0.10 -9.49 7.57
C TRP A 84 0.49 -10.10 6.23
N THR A 85 -0.32 -11.03 5.71
CA THR A 85 -0.13 -11.59 4.37
C THR A 85 -0.23 -10.49 3.31
N CYS A 86 -1.30 -9.68 3.32
CA CYS A 86 -1.47 -8.57 2.39
C CYS A 86 -0.33 -7.55 2.53
N PHE A 87 0.12 -7.27 3.76
CA PHE A 87 1.27 -6.39 4.01
C PHE A 87 2.55 -6.92 3.35
N PHE A 88 2.97 -8.16 3.64
CA PHE A 88 4.21 -8.70 3.11
C PHE A 88 4.17 -8.99 1.61
N VAL A 89 3.00 -9.37 1.07
CA VAL A 89 2.77 -9.44 -0.38
C VAL A 89 2.92 -8.05 -1.01
N GLY A 90 2.35 -7.01 -0.40
CA GLY A 90 2.52 -5.62 -0.82
C GLY A 90 4.01 -5.22 -0.82
N VAL A 91 4.73 -5.47 0.27
CA VAL A 91 6.18 -5.20 0.39
C VAL A 91 6.98 -5.94 -0.68
N ALA A 92 6.73 -7.22 -0.93
CA ALA A 92 7.39 -7.96 -1.99
C ALA A 92 7.06 -7.38 -3.38
N ALA A 93 5.80 -6.99 -3.61
CA ALA A 93 5.34 -6.40 -4.86
C ALA A 93 5.93 -4.99 -5.11
N VAL A 94 6.27 -4.22 -4.06
CA VAL A 94 7.01 -2.93 -4.20
C VAL A 94 8.29 -3.14 -4.99
N SER A 95 9.01 -4.25 -4.76
CA SER A 95 10.25 -4.53 -5.49
C SER A 95 10.05 -4.55 -7.01
N PHE A 96 8.92 -5.05 -7.49
CA PHE A 96 8.63 -5.15 -8.92
C PHE A 96 8.03 -3.86 -9.46
N GLY A 97 7.05 -3.28 -8.75
CA GLY A 97 6.40 -2.04 -9.15
C GLY A 97 7.37 -0.88 -9.24
N SER A 98 8.21 -0.73 -8.23
CA SER A 98 9.22 0.34 -8.16
C SER A 98 10.36 0.13 -9.15
N ALA A 99 10.84 -1.10 -9.32
CA ALA A 99 11.83 -1.40 -10.35
C ALA A 99 11.29 -1.09 -11.75
N TYR A 100 10.04 -1.48 -12.05
CA TYR A 100 9.40 -1.19 -13.34
C TYR A 100 9.29 0.32 -13.59
N TYR A 101 8.91 1.09 -12.57
CA TYR A 101 8.87 2.54 -12.63
C TYR A 101 10.24 3.18 -12.87
N HIS A 102 11.28 2.73 -12.16
CA HIS A 102 12.63 3.28 -12.35
C HIS A 102 13.29 2.87 -13.67
N LEU A 103 12.88 1.75 -14.27
CA LEU A 103 13.31 1.34 -15.61
C LEU A 103 12.75 2.24 -16.71
N ASN A 104 11.49 2.65 -16.59
CA ASN A 104 10.84 3.53 -17.56
C ASN A 104 9.93 4.55 -16.87
N PRO A 105 10.50 5.66 -16.36
CA PRO A 105 9.77 6.60 -15.50
C PRO A 105 8.69 7.36 -16.27
N ASN A 106 7.43 7.16 -15.88
CA ASN A 106 6.26 7.90 -16.34
C ASN A 106 5.09 7.66 -15.38
N ASP A 107 4.01 8.44 -15.50
CA ASP A 107 2.83 8.35 -14.63
C ASP A 107 2.16 6.97 -14.66
N ALA A 108 2.07 6.32 -15.83
CA ALA A 108 1.46 5.01 -15.95
C ALA A 108 2.26 3.93 -15.20
N CYS A 109 3.59 4.01 -15.24
CA CYS A 109 4.47 3.14 -14.45
C CYS A 109 4.45 3.50 -12.95
N LEU A 110 4.25 4.77 -12.59
CA LEU A 110 4.16 5.24 -11.20
C LEU A 110 2.94 4.66 -10.46
N VAL A 111 1.84 4.40 -11.16
CA VAL A 111 0.68 3.65 -10.61
C VAL A 111 1.12 2.31 -10.04
N TRP A 112 2.00 1.59 -10.74
CA TRP A 112 2.49 0.27 -10.33
C TRP A 112 3.48 0.34 -9.17
N ASP A 113 4.16 1.46 -8.96
CA ASP A 113 4.99 1.70 -7.78
C ASP A 113 4.14 2.01 -6.54
N ARG A 114 3.10 2.84 -6.70
CA ARG A 114 2.21 3.26 -5.60
C ARG A 114 1.21 2.19 -5.15
N LEU A 115 0.78 1.31 -6.06
CA LEU A 115 -0.21 0.28 -5.76
C LEU A 115 0.26 -0.70 -4.67
N PRO A 116 1.43 -1.34 -4.77
CA PRO A 116 1.95 -2.21 -3.72
C PRO A 116 2.16 -1.49 -2.38
N MET A 117 2.68 -0.26 -2.41
CA MET A 117 2.88 0.55 -1.20
C MET A 117 1.56 0.84 -0.49
N THR A 118 0.51 1.17 -1.27
CA THR A 118 -0.83 1.46 -0.73
C THR A 118 -1.48 0.21 -0.15
N ILE A 119 -1.32 -0.95 -0.79
CA ILE A 119 -1.77 -2.24 -0.26
C ILE A 119 -1.08 -2.51 1.09
N ALA A 120 0.24 -2.33 1.17
CA ALA A 120 0.98 -2.52 2.42
C ALA A 120 0.49 -1.56 3.51
N PHE A 121 0.36 -0.27 3.21
CA PHE A 121 -0.07 0.73 4.18
C PHE A 121 -1.50 0.49 4.69
N THR A 122 -2.44 0.22 3.79
CA THR A 122 -3.84 -0.06 4.18
C THR A 122 -3.97 -1.37 4.97
N SER A 123 -3.13 -2.36 4.68
CA SER A 123 -3.06 -3.62 5.44
C SER A 123 -2.55 -3.39 6.86
N ILE A 124 -1.48 -2.60 7.05
CA ILE A 124 -0.95 -2.31 8.40
C ILE A 124 -1.95 -1.51 9.24
N MET A 125 -2.68 -0.58 8.60
CA MET A 125 -3.76 0.16 9.26
C MET A 125 -4.87 -0.77 9.74
N SER A 126 -5.24 -1.77 8.94
CA SER A 126 -6.21 -2.77 9.37
C SER A 126 -5.68 -3.63 10.52
N ILE A 127 -4.42 -4.09 10.46
CA ILE A 127 -3.77 -4.82 11.56
C ILE A 127 -3.84 -4.02 12.86
N PHE A 128 -3.55 -2.72 12.84
CA PHE A 128 -3.66 -1.89 14.04
C PHE A 128 -5.08 -1.85 14.61
N ILE A 129 -6.12 -1.84 13.77
CA ILE A 129 -7.51 -1.91 14.23
C ILE A 129 -7.80 -3.29 14.84
N ILE A 130 -7.28 -4.36 14.24
CA ILE A 130 -7.44 -5.74 14.73
C ILE A 130 -6.80 -5.90 16.11
N GLU A 131 -5.55 -5.47 16.26
CA GLU A 131 -4.75 -5.65 17.48
C GLU A 131 -5.10 -4.67 18.60
N ARG A 132 -5.50 -3.44 18.27
CA ARG A 132 -5.66 -2.35 19.27
C ARG A 132 -7.09 -1.95 19.54
N VAL A 133 -8.04 -2.32 18.69
CA VAL A 133 -9.45 -1.88 18.82
C VAL A 133 -10.40 -3.05 18.96
N ASP A 134 -10.56 -3.86 17.92
CA ASP A 134 -11.47 -5.01 17.92
C ASP A 134 -11.12 -5.96 16.77
N PRO A 135 -10.87 -7.26 17.03
CA PRO A 135 -10.44 -8.17 15.99
C PRO A 135 -11.44 -8.39 14.86
N ARG A 136 -12.75 -8.39 15.17
CA ARG A 136 -13.81 -8.62 14.17
C ARG A 136 -13.97 -7.40 13.27
N LYS A 137 -14.07 -6.20 13.86
CA LYS A 137 -14.19 -4.95 13.10
C LYS A 137 -12.94 -4.68 12.28
N GLY A 138 -11.76 -4.97 12.82
CA GLY A 138 -10.51 -4.84 12.09
C GLY A 138 -10.44 -5.79 10.89
N THR A 139 -10.83 -7.06 11.05
CA THR A 139 -10.87 -8.02 9.92
C THR A 139 -11.81 -7.53 8.82
N LEU A 140 -12.99 -7.03 9.21
CA LEU A 140 -13.96 -6.45 8.26
C LEU A 140 -13.46 -5.15 7.62
N SER A 141 -12.49 -4.45 8.22
CA SER A 141 -11.94 -3.21 7.69
C SER A 141 -10.89 -3.43 6.60
N ILE A 142 -10.34 -4.64 6.44
CA ILE A 142 -9.32 -4.95 5.42
C ILE A 142 -9.83 -4.60 4.01
N ILE A 143 -11.00 -5.13 3.64
CA ILE A 143 -11.61 -4.94 2.32
C ILE A 143 -11.88 -3.45 2.02
N PRO A 144 -12.62 -2.70 2.85
CA PRO A 144 -12.90 -1.30 2.54
C PRO A 144 -11.63 -0.44 2.52
N LEU A 145 -10.64 -0.71 3.38
CA LEU A 145 -9.38 0.04 3.35
C LEU A 145 -8.59 -0.22 2.07
N LEU A 146 -8.48 -1.48 1.64
CA LEU A 146 -7.84 -1.83 0.35
C LEU A 146 -8.56 -1.18 -0.83
N MET A 147 -9.89 -1.23 -0.85
CA MET A 147 -10.70 -0.62 -1.90
C MET A 147 -10.49 0.89 -1.97
N VAL A 148 -10.53 1.59 -0.82
CA VAL A 148 -10.26 3.03 -0.76
C VAL A 148 -8.85 3.33 -1.26
N GLY A 149 -7.86 2.52 -0.87
CA GLY A 149 -6.49 2.63 -1.37
C GLY A 149 -6.40 2.52 -2.88
N ILE A 150 -7.00 1.49 -3.48
CA ILE A 150 -7.00 1.29 -4.94
C ILE A 150 -7.71 2.45 -5.65
N ILE A 151 -8.90 2.84 -5.17
CA ILE A 151 -9.66 3.95 -5.74
C ILE A 151 -8.86 5.27 -5.67
N SER A 152 -8.12 5.49 -4.57
CA SER A 152 -7.30 6.70 -4.43
C SER A 152 -6.20 6.79 -5.48
N ILE A 153 -5.64 5.66 -5.92
CA ILE A 153 -4.63 5.62 -6.98
C ILE A 153 -5.27 5.83 -8.35
N LEU A 154 -6.47 5.30 -8.58
CA LEU A 154 -7.19 5.49 -9.84
C LEU A 154 -7.70 6.93 -10.02
N TYR A 155 -7.91 7.64 -8.92
CA TYR A 155 -8.33 9.04 -8.93
C TYR A 155 -7.15 10.02 -9.08
N TRP A 156 -5.98 9.66 -8.56
CA TRP A 156 -4.75 10.45 -8.71
C TRP A 156 -4.33 10.53 -10.18
#